data_AF-A0A7X9ACB6-F1
#
_entry.id   AF-A0A7X9ACB6-F1
#
_cell.length_a   1.000
_cell.length_b   1.000
_cell.length_c   1.000
_cell.angle_alpha   90.00
_cell.angle_beta   90.00
_cell.angle_gamma   90.00
#
_symmetry.space_group_name_H-M   'P 1'
#
loop_
_entity.id
_entity.type
_entity.pdbx_description
1 polymer ?
#
loop_
_entity_poly.entity_id
_entity_poly.type
_entity_poly.pdbx_seq_one_letter_code
_entity_poly.pdbx_strand_id
1 'polypeptide(L)' 'MEPFFNIVLVAPEIPQNTGTIGRLCVCTDARLHLIRPLGFQLDEAHLRRAGLDYWPYLDWKV' A
#
# COMPACT_ATOMS: atom_id res chain seq x y z
N MET A 1 -3.23 17.60 2.87
CA MET A 1 -3.40 18.08 1.49
C MET A 1 -4.14 16.98 0.73
N GLU A 2 -5.09 17.29 -0.13
CA GLU A 2 -5.72 16.26 -0.96
C GLU A 2 -4.69 15.70 -1.95
N PRO A 3 -4.60 14.37 -2.14
CA PRO A 3 -3.65 13.77 -3.07
C PRO A 3 -4.06 14.08 -4.51
N PHE A 4 -3.08 14.32 -5.39
CA PHE A 4 -3.35 14.55 -6.81
C PHE A 4 -3.87 13.29 -7.51
N PHE A 5 -3.44 12.12 -7.06
CA PHE A 5 -3.84 10.83 -7.62
C PHE A 5 -4.27 9.85 -6.53
N ASN A 6 -5.24 9.00 -6.89
CA ASN A 6 -5.71 7.91 -6.04
C ASN A 6 -5.52 6.60 -6.79
N ILE A 7 -4.83 5.64 -6.18
CA ILE A 7 -4.65 4.29 -6.71
C ILE A 7 -5.49 3.34 -5.87
N VAL A 8 -6.38 2.59 -6.51
CA VAL A 8 -7.31 1.68 -5.82
C VAL A 8 -7.00 0.24 -6.22
N LEU A 9 -6.63 -0.59 -5.25
CA LEU A 9 -6.44 -2.02 -5.43
C LEU A 9 -7.64 -2.76 -4.85
N VAL A 10 -8.38 -3.44 -5.73
CA VAL A 10 -9.55 -4.23 -5.33
C VAL A 10 -9.12 -5.67 -5.08
N ALA A 11 -9.39 -6.13 -3.85
CA ALA A 11 -9.05 -7.47 -3.38
C ALA A 11 -7.63 -7.94 -3.75
N PRO A 12 -6.57 -7.17 -3.39
CA PRO A 12 -5.21 -7.52 -3.78
C PRO A 12 -4.78 -8.82 -3.10
N GLU A 13 -4.23 -9.74 -3.89
CA GLU A 13 -3.85 -11.07 -3.43
C GLU A 13 -2.35 -11.20 -3.12
N ILE A 14 -1.51 -10.47 -3.86
CA ILE A 14 -0.05 -10.61 -3.81
C ILE A 14 0.55 -9.44 -3.02
N PRO A 15 1.17 -9.68 -1.83
CA PRO A 15 1.69 -8.62 -0.98
C PRO A 15 2.82 -7.82 -1.65
N GLN A 16 3.67 -8.48 -2.45
CA GLN A 16 4.77 -7.83 -3.16
C GLN A 16 4.28 -6.78 -4.16
N ASN A 17 3.21 -7.07 -4.91
CA ASN A 17 2.62 -6.12 -5.85
C ASN A 17 2.08 -4.88 -5.11
N THR A 18 1.37 -5.10 -4.00
CA THR A 18 0.88 -4.01 -3.15
C THR A 18 2.02 -3.18 -2.58
N GLY A 19 3.13 -3.83 -2.21
CA GLY A 19 4.36 -3.17 -1.79
C GLY A 19 4.98 -2.28 -2.87
N THR A 20 5.18 -2.80 -4.08
CA THR A 20 5.73 -2.00 -5.19
C THR A 20 4.82 -0.81 -5.52
N ILE A 21 3.50 -1.00 -5.51
CA ILE A 21 2.53 0.08 -5.76
C ILE A 21 2.52 1.08 -4.61
N GLY A 22 2.64 0.64 -3.35
CA GLY A 22 2.79 1.55 -2.21
C GLY A 22 4.07 2.39 -2.34
N ARG A 23 5.18 1.82 -2.81
CA ARG A 23 6.40 2.60 -3.06
C ARG A 23 6.17 3.67 -4.12
N LEU A 24 5.48 3.31 -5.20
CA LEU A 24 5.08 4.26 -6.24
C LEU A 24 4.24 5.40 -5.66
N CYS A 25 3.27 5.09 -4.79
CA CYS A 25 2.43 6.09 -4.13
C CYS A 25 3.26 7.10 -3.32
N VAL A 26 4.25 6.63 -2.54
CA VAL A 26 5.16 7.53 -1.81
C VAL A 26 5.98 8.41 -2.76
N CYS A 27 6.47 7.86 -3.87
CA CYS A 27 7.26 8.63 -4.84
C CYS A 27 6.45 9.65 -5.65
N THR A 28 5.12 9.55 -5.66
CA THR A 28 4.24 10.35 -6.54
C THR A 28 3.19 11.15 -5.78
N ASP A 29 3.28 11.20 -4.44
CA ASP A 29 2.28 11.82 -3.57
C ASP A 29 0.83 11.35 -3.87
N ALA A 30 0.69 10.07 -4.24
CA ALA A 30 -0.59 9.44 -4.49
C ALA A 30 -1.09 8.71 -3.23
N ARG A 31 -2.41 8.68 -3.02
CA ARG A 31 -3.02 7.87 -1.97
C ARG A 31 -3.32 6.46 -2.46
N LEU A 32 -2.94 5.45 -1.67
CA LEU A 32 -3.28 4.05 -1.91
C LEU A 32 -4.57 3.64 -1.18
N HIS A 33 -5.53 3.06 -1.89
CA HIS A 33 -6.75 2.50 -1.31
C HIS A 33 -6.76 0.98 -1.51
N LEU A 34 -6.98 0.22 -0.45
CA LEU A 34 -6.97 -1.25 -0.47
C LEU A 34 -8.36 -1.78 -0.13
N ILE A 35 -9.12 -2.21 -1.12
CA ILE A 35 -10.47 -2.74 -0.90
C ILE A 35 -10.39 -4.22 -0.54
N ARG A 36 -11.03 -4.58 0.57
CA ARG A 36 -11.13 -5.96 1.07
C ARG A 36 -11.90 -6.89 0.11
N PRO A 37 -11.69 -8.23 0.21
CA PRO A 37 -10.77 -8.93 1.10
C PRO A 37 -9.32 -8.89 0.59
N LEU A 38 -8.36 -8.78 1.51
CA LEU A 38 -6.93 -8.82 1.17
C LEU A 38 -6.44 -10.27 1.24
N GLY A 39 -5.68 -10.73 0.25
CA GLY A 39 -5.06 -12.06 0.25
C GLY A 39 -3.85 -12.21 1.18
N PHE A 40 -3.51 -11.17 1.94
CA PHE A 40 -2.38 -11.13 2.86
C PHE A 40 -2.68 -10.26 4.09
N GLN A 41 -1.83 -10.39 5.11
CA GLN A 41 -1.92 -9.61 6.34
C GLN A 41 -1.09 -8.32 6.25
N LEU A 42 -1.64 -7.22 6.78
CA LEU A 42 -1.04 -5.89 6.81
C LEU A 42 -0.46 -5.50 8.18
N ASP A 43 -0.11 -6.48 9.02
CA ASP A 43 0.53 -6.17 10.30
C ASP A 43 2.02 -5.80 10.13
N GLU A 44 2.57 -5.11 11.13
CA GLU A 44 3.94 -4.60 11.13
C GLU A 44 4.98 -5.71 10.87
N ALA A 45 4.76 -6.91 11.39
CA ALA A 45 5.66 -8.04 11.19
C ALA A 45 5.67 -8.54 9.74
N HIS A 46 4.52 -8.55 9.06
CA HIS A 46 4.42 -8.86 7.64
C HIS A 46 5.00 -7.75 6.76
N LEU A 47 4.71 -6.48 7.07
CA LEU A 47 5.24 -5.32 6.34
C LEU A 47 6.77 -5.26 6.42
N ARG A 48 7.35 -5.45 7.61
CA ARG A 48 8.81 -5.51 7.79
C ARG A 48 9.44 -6.67 7.04
N ARG A 49 8.83 -7.87 7.07
CA ARG A 49 9.33 -9.04 6.32
C ARG A 49 9.28 -8.85 4.81
N ALA A 50 8.30 -8.10 4.31
CA ALA A 50 8.17 -7.79 2.89
C ALA A 50 9.13 -6.67 2.42
N GLY A 51 9.99 -6.13 3.29
CA GLY A 51 10.93 -5.06 2.94
C GLY A 51 10.22 -3.71 2.71
N LEU A 52 9.08 -3.50 3.34
CA LEU A 52 8.24 -2.29 3.19
C LEU A 52 8.63 -1.23 4.22
N ASP A 53 9.92 -0.88 4.25
CA ASP A 53 10.51 0.16 5.12
C ASP A 53 9.88 1.54 4.93
N TYR A 54 9.35 1.81 3.74
CA TYR A 54 8.70 3.06 3.37
C TYR A 54 7.25 3.19 3.87
N TRP A 55 6.61 2.10 4.31
CA TRP A 55 5.17 2.08 4.63
C TRP A 55 4.73 3.16 5.65
N PRO A 56 5.54 3.57 6.64
CA PRO A 56 5.21 4.69 7.52
C PRO A 56 5.04 6.04 6.82
N TYR A 57 5.60 6.21 5.62
CA TYR A 57 5.48 7.43 4.81
C TYR A 57 4.32 7.37 3.79
N LEU A 58 3.63 6.24 3.71
CA LEU A 58 2.53 6.03 2.76
C LEU A 58 1.24 6.68 3.27
N ASP A 59 0.58 7.49 2.44
CA ASP A 59 -0.83 7.83 2.62
C ASP A 59 -1.68 6.67 2.07
N TRP A 60 -2.28 5.87 2.96
CA TRP A 60 -3.11 4.74 2.57
C TRP A 60 -4.36 4.54 3.45
N LYS A 61 -5.36 3.88 2.87
CA LYS A 61 -6.62 3.50 3.53
C LYS A 61 -7.06 2.09 3.11
N VAL A 62 -7.74 1.39 4.00
CA VAL A 62 -8.44 0.10 3.76
C VAL A 62 -9.94 0.33 3.80
#